data_AF-A0A5N9DW03-F1
#
_entry.id   AF-A0A5N9DW03-F1
#
_cell.length_a   1.000
_cell.length_b   1.000
_cell.length_c   1.000
_cell.angle_alpha   90.00
_cell.angle_beta   90.00
_cell.angle_gamma   90.00
#
_symmetry.space_group_name_H-M   'P 1'
#
loop_
_entity.id
_entity.type
_entity.pdbx_description
1 polymer ?
#
loop_
_entity_poly.entity_id
_entity_poly.type
_entity_poly.pdbx_seq_one_letter_code
_entity_poly.pdbx_strand_id
1 'polypeptide(L)'
;MAVQHFKYQKALAGFSLDYDPAKAFHVKHRPFIFQVSLGEMNLEDAFWVELGPEYVNFRLGDFLDIAFPRNKRQQSKIRSILDVKENPDLPDMYVALLEIFAEWRDGKCSLNFFINQGPEIKLTDRLDDHLSLMQSPEHRIAETAVFDLVIDQNLDVLEYLTTAGYIKNKQTSIEFMQANMLMYFLEKHNYKLSVAPIDDIDKNLTPIARKLQSVNLITPSDPEPIFEISEEGRQAIGRTIAETENYINQYDVFKDVYYDTASGALEFDTGRGQDLRVQIYEYEDLDPVRVVFLLRLYDGSFDEGLATWRESIHSEGFFGEVLSPITNGVRIDEDMIESVIEAGYNFAEVRFDTATEIESQEELLRRIERQ
;
A
#
# COMPACT_ATOMS: atom_id res chain seq x y z
N MET A 1 -8.77 38.44 3.90
CA MET A 1 -9.27 37.17 4.45
C MET A 1 -8.33 36.09 3.94
N ALA A 2 -7.70 35.32 4.83
CA ALA A 2 -6.84 34.22 4.41
C ALA A 2 -7.72 33.17 3.73
N VAL A 3 -7.36 32.74 2.52
CA VAL A 3 -8.05 31.63 1.84
C VAL A 3 -7.76 30.39 2.67
N GLN A 4 -8.79 29.85 3.31
CA GLN A 4 -8.68 28.61 4.06
C GLN A 4 -8.54 27.48 3.04
N HIS A 5 -7.33 26.95 2.88
CA HIS A 5 -7.08 25.82 2.01
C HIS A 5 -7.49 24.54 2.72
N PHE A 6 -8.66 24.00 2.35
CA PHE A 6 -9.09 22.66 2.73
C PHE A 6 -8.34 21.61 1.90
N LYS A 7 -8.05 20.45 2.51
CA LYS A 7 -7.31 19.35 1.86
C LYS A 7 -8.03 18.85 0.61
N TYR A 8 -9.33 18.61 0.72
CA TYR A 8 -10.16 18.13 -0.37
C TYR A 8 -11.12 19.21 -0.87
N GLN A 9 -11.16 19.40 -2.19
CA GLN A 9 -12.08 20.29 -2.88
C GLN A 9 -12.60 19.61 -4.14
N LYS A 10 -13.47 18.62 -3.93
CA LYS A 10 -14.04 17.80 -4.99
C LYS A 10 -15.34 18.41 -5.49
N ALA A 11 -15.52 18.33 -6.81
CA ALA A 11 -16.73 18.77 -7.49
C ALA A 11 -17.50 17.55 -8.04
N LEU A 12 -18.81 17.71 -8.19
CA LEU A 12 -19.69 16.76 -8.85
C LEU A 12 -20.37 17.47 -10.01
N ALA A 13 -20.24 16.94 -11.23
CA ALA A 13 -20.72 17.60 -12.43
C ALA A 13 -22.25 17.82 -12.38
N GLY A 14 -22.70 19.05 -12.65
CA GLY A 14 -24.13 19.41 -12.59
C GLY A 14 -24.66 19.72 -11.19
N PHE A 15 -23.80 19.69 -10.16
CA PHE A 15 -24.15 19.99 -8.77
C PHE A 15 -23.34 21.15 -8.19
N SER A 16 -23.99 21.95 -7.35
CA SER A 16 -23.33 22.87 -6.42
C SER A 16 -23.29 22.17 -5.06
N LEU A 17 -22.07 22.02 -4.54
CA LEU A 17 -21.76 21.44 -3.24
C LEU A 17 -21.00 22.52 -2.47
N ASP A 18 -21.60 23.03 -1.40
CA ASP A 18 -21.03 24.11 -0.59
C ASP A 18 -20.97 23.66 0.87
N TYR A 19 -19.77 23.68 1.47
CA TYR A 19 -19.61 23.48 2.92
C TYR A 19 -20.08 24.72 3.69
N ASP A 20 -21.35 24.70 4.12
CA ASP A 20 -21.96 25.75 4.95
C ASP A 20 -22.86 25.13 6.04
N PRO A 21 -22.25 24.67 7.16
CA PRO A 21 -22.99 24.07 8.27
C PRO A 21 -24.04 24.99 8.89
N ALA A 22 -23.79 26.31 8.89
CA ALA A 22 -24.72 27.28 9.45
C ALA A 22 -26.03 27.34 8.64
N LYS A 23 -25.91 27.31 7.31
CA LYS A 23 -27.08 27.26 6.43
C LYS A 23 -27.72 25.86 6.42
N ALA A 24 -26.92 24.80 6.41
CA ALA A 24 -27.39 23.42 6.46
C ALA A 24 -28.20 23.11 7.74
N PHE A 25 -27.89 23.78 8.85
CA PHE A 25 -28.64 23.67 10.11
C PHE A 25 -30.15 23.90 9.94
N HIS A 26 -30.56 24.78 9.01
CA HIS A 26 -31.98 25.09 8.79
C HIS A 26 -32.77 23.97 8.08
N VAL A 27 -32.06 23.05 7.42
CA VAL A 27 -32.66 21.92 6.69
C VAL A 27 -32.36 20.57 7.35
N LYS A 28 -31.62 20.52 8.46
CA LYS A 28 -31.21 19.30 9.17
C LYS A 28 -32.35 18.40 9.68
N HIS A 29 -33.58 18.91 9.71
CA HIS A 29 -34.78 18.16 10.09
C HIS A 29 -35.38 17.34 8.93
N ARG A 30 -34.79 17.44 7.73
CA ARG A 30 -35.17 16.65 6.55
C ARG A 30 -34.20 15.46 6.38
N PRO A 31 -34.56 14.45 5.58
CA PRO A 31 -33.60 13.48 5.12
C PRO A 31 -32.37 14.16 4.51
N PHE A 32 -31.21 13.56 4.69
CA PHE A 32 -29.93 14.07 4.20
C PHE A 32 -29.20 12.97 3.43
N ILE A 33 -28.32 13.38 2.53
CA ILE A 33 -27.46 12.44 1.79
C ILE A 33 -26.21 12.19 2.62
N PHE A 34 -25.92 10.93 2.92
CA PHE A 34 -24.60 10.52 3.39
C PHE A 34 -23.78 10.08 2.20
N GLN A 35 -22.68 10.78 1.91
CA GLN A 35 -21.78 10.49 0.79
C GLN A 35 -20.38 10.18 1.33
N VAL A 36 -19.73 9.16 0.76
CA VAL A 36 -18.39 8.71 1.15
C VAL A 36 -17.51 8.53 -0.07
N SER A 37 -16.35 9.19 -0.07
CA SER A 37 -15.30 9.00 -1.08
C SER A 37 -13.95 8.72 -0.42
N LEU A 38 -13.05 8.02 -1.12
CA LEU A 38 -11.71 7.68 -0.63
C LEU A 38 -10.65 8.60 -1.24
N GLY A 39 -9.79 9.24 -0.44
CA GLY A 39 -8.66 10.04 -0.93
C GLY A 39 -9.02 11.01 -2.06
N GLU A 40 -8.38 10.89 -3.22
CA GLU A 40 -8.61 11.71 -4.43
C GLU A 40 -9.68 11.15 -5.39
N MET A 41 -10.44 10.13 -4.99
CA MET A 41 -11.53 9.54 -5.79
C MET A 41 -12.56 10.62 -6.20
N ASN A 42 -13.00 10.56 -7.47
CA ASN A 42 -14.04 11.43 -8.00
C ASN A 42 -15.38 11.21 -7.28
N LEU A 43 -16.20 12.25 -7.14
CA LEU A 43 -17.51 12.12 -6.49
C LEU A 43 -18.53 11.31 -7.31
N GLU A 44 -18.31 11.13 -8.60
CA GLU A 44 -19.14 10.26 -9.45
C GLU A 44 -19.05 8.79 -9.04
N ASP A 45 -17.90 8.39 -8.48
CA ASP A 45 -17.62 7.03 -8.00
C ASP A 45 -17.89 6.88 -6.48
N ALA A 46 -18.36 7.94 -5.83
CA ALA A 46 -18.58 7.95 -4.39
C ALA A 46 -19.81 7.10 -4.01
N PHE A 47 -19.69 6.39 -2.89
CA PHE A 47 -20.85 5.75 -2.26
C PHE A 47 -21.78 6.83 -1.71
N TRP A 48 -23.09 6.65 -1.86
CA TRP A 48 -24.07 7.52 -1.23
C TRP A 48 -25.35 6.78 -0.82
N VAL A 49 -26.03 7.31 0.19
CA VAL A 49 -27.32 6.83 0.67
C VAL A 49 -28.12 7.95 1.33
N GLU A 50 -29.42 8.02 1.09
CA GLU A 50 -30.30 8.94 1.81
C GLU A 50 -30.66 8.38 3.19
N LEU A 51 -30.45 9.17 4.23
CA LEU A 51 -30.70 8.81 5.62
C LEU A 51 -31.69 9.76 6.28
N GLY A 52 -32.41 9.25 7.28
CA GLY A 52 -33.36 10.03 8.06
C GLY A 52 -32.69 11.08 8.97
N PRO A 53 -33.40 12.17 9.33
CA PRO A 53 -32.85 13.25 10.15
C PRO A 53 -32.48 12.82 11.58
N GLU A 54 -32.88 11.64 12.05
CA GLU A 54 -32.52 11.12 13.36
C GLU A 54 -31.00 10.91 13.54
N TYR A 55 -30.26 10.69 12.45
CA TYR A 55 -28.83 10.39 12.52
C TYR A 55 -27.93 11.64 12.67
N VAL A 56 -28.41 12.83 12.31
CA VAL A 56 -27.58 14.06 12.30
C VAL A 56 -27.10 14.50 13.69
N ASN A 57 -27.75 14.02 14.75
CA ASN A 57 -27.39 14.39 16.13
C ASN A 57 -26.33 13.48 16.75
N PHE A 58 -25.92 12.42 16.06
CA PHE A 58 -24.89 11.50 16.53
C PHE A 58 -23.50 12.14 16.42
N ARG A 59 -22.57 11.61 17.23
CA ARG A 59 -21.15 11.83 16.99
C ARG A 59 -20.70 10.96 15.83
N LEU A 60 -19.65 11.38 15.13
CA LEU A 60 -19.12 10.66 13.97
C LEU A 60 -18.84 9.19 14.28
N GLY A 61 -18.16 8.87 15.38
CA GLY A 61 -17.86 7.48 15.74
C GLY A 61 -19.11 6.62 15.90
N ASP A 62 -20.08 7.09 16.67
CA ASP A 62 -21.34 6.37 16.90
C ASP A 62 -22.14 6.20 15.58
N PHE A 63 -22.12 7.22 14.73
CA PHE A 63 -22.76 7.18 13.43
C PHE A 63 -22.11 6.15 12.50
N LEU A 64 -20.78 6.12 12.43
CA LEU A 64 -20.04 5.18 11.57
C LEU A 64 -20.25 3.72 12.01
N ASP A 65 -20.43 3.46 13.30
CA ASP A 65 -20.79 2.12 13.80
C ASP A 65 -22.21 1.69 13.40
N ILE A 66 -23.11 2.66 13.18
CA ILE A 66 -24.46 2.40 12.67
C ILE A 66 -24.45 2.23 11.14
N ALA A 67 -23.72 3.10 10.43
CA ALA A 67 -23.65 3.12 8.97
C ALA A 67 -22.86 1.92 8.42
N PHE A 68 -21.78 1.51 9.10
CA PHE A 68 -20.90 0.40 8.71
C PHE A 68 -20.77 -0.65 9.83
N PRO A 69 -21.87 -1.34 10.21
CA PRO A 69 -21.89 -2.23 11.35
C PRO A 69 -21.21 -3.58 11.03
N ARG A 70 -20.63 -4.24 12.03
CA ARG A 70 -20.11 -5.62 11.90
C ARG A 70 -21.21 -6.67 11.75
N ASN A 71 -22.43 -6.37 12.20
CA ASN A 71 -23.53 -7.33 12.24
C ASN A 71 -24.27 -7.42 10.89
N LYS A 72 -24.30 -8.60 10.27
CA LYS A 72 -25.00 -8.84 8.98
C LYS A 72 -26.46 -8.38 8.97
N ARG A 73 -27.20 -8.53 10.08
CA ARG A 73 -28.60 -8.07 10.18
C ARG A 73 -28.71 -6.55 10.14
N GLN A 74 -27.75 -5.82 10.71
CA GLN A 74 -27.72 -4.36 10.63
C GLN A 74 -27.27 -3.90 9.25
N GLN A 75 -26.27 -4.57 8.65
CA GLN A 75 -25.86 -4.32 7.27
C GLN A 75 -27.03 -4.48 6.28
N SER A 76 -27.88 -5.49 6.46
CA SER A 76 -29.08 -5.66 5.63
C SER A 76 -30.06 -4.49 5.70
N LYS A 77 -30.10 -3.73 6.81
CA LYS A 77 -30.96 -2.55 6.92
C LYS A 77 -30.46 -1.43 6.02
N ILE A 78 -29.16 -1.16 6.03
CA ILE A 78 -28.56 -0.14 5.15
C ILE A 78 -28.68 -0.57 3.68
N ARG A 79 -28.39 -1.84 3.36
CA ARG A 79 -28.58 -2.36 2.00
C ARG A 79 -30.00 -2.20 1.47
N SER A 80 -31.01 -2.30 2.34
CA SER A 80 -32.43 -2.20 1.93
C SER A 80 -32.87 -0.78 1.53
N ILE A 81 -32.09 0.24 1.88
CA ILE A 81 -32.39 1.65 1.56
C ILE A 81 -31.50 2.21 0.44
N LEU A 82 -30.60 1.40 -0.13
CA LEU A 82 -29.77 1.82 -1.26
C LEU A 82 -30.63 1.95 -2.53
N ASP A 83 -30.42 3.03 -3.28
CA ASP A 83 -31.12 3.24 -4.54
C ASP A 83 -30.41 2.54 -5.70
N VAL A 84 -30.58 1.22 -5.76
CA VAL A 84 -29.99 0.34 -6.79
C VAL A 84 -30.56 0.64 -8.19
N LYS A 85 -31.64 1.44 -8.30
CA LYS A 85 -32.17 1.84 -9.62
C LYS A 85 -31.34 2.96 -10.22
N GLU A 86 -30.97 3.94 -9.41
CA GLU A 86 -30.13 5.07 -9.84
C GLU A 86 -28.67 4.64 -9.96
N ASN A 87 -28.15 3.85 -9.02
CA ASN A 87 -26.80 3.31 -9.09
C ASN A 87 -26.76 1.82 -8.68
N PRO A 88 -26.70 0.90 -9.65
CA PRO A 88 -26.63 -0.55 -9.41
C PRO A 88 -25.42 -1.01 -8.59
N ASP A 89 -24.34 -0.23 -8.54
CA ASP A 89 -23.06 -0.61 -7.91
C ASP A 89 -23.00 -0.25 -6.41
N LEU A 90 -23.96 0.53 -5.90
CA LEU A 90 -24.02 0.92 -4.48
C LEU A 90 -23.90 -0.27 -3.49
N PRO A 91 -24.52 -1.45 -3.73
CA PRO A 91 -24.36 -2.60 -2.84
C PRO A 91 -22.92 -3.12 -2.76
N ASP A 92 -22.18 -3.08 -3.86
CA ASP A 92 -20.79 -3.55 -3.93
C ASP A 92 -19.83 -2.50 -3.34
N MET A 93 -20.06 -1.22 -3.64
CA MET A 93 -19.37 -0.11 -2.97
C MET A 93 -19.54 -0.17 -1.44
N TYR A 94 -20.75 -0.50 -0.97
CA TYR A 94 -21.02 -0.67 0.45
C TYR A 94 -20.26 -1.86 1.06
N VAL A 95 -20.06 -2.96 0.32
CA VAL A 95 -19.24 -4.10 0.76
C VAL A 95 -17.78 -3.66 0.95
N ALA A 96 -17.21 -2.97 -0.05
CA ALA A 96 -15.83 -2.50 0.01
C ALA A 96 -15.61 -1.56 1.21
N LEU A 97 -16.54 -0.62 1.47
CA LEU A 97 -16.46 0.24 2.65
C LEU A 97 -16.57 -0.56 3.96
N LEU A 98 -17.45 -1.57 4.04
CA LEU A 98 -17.55 -2.42 5.22
C LEU A 98 -16.22 -3.14 5.52
N GLU A 99 -15.47 -3.55 4.49
CA GLU A 99 -14.15 -4.16 4.63
C GLU A 99 -13.13 -3.16 5.17
N ILE A 100 -13.03 -1.96 4.59
CA ILE A 100 -12.15 -0.88 5.09
C ILE A 100 -12.43 -0.58 6.57
N PHE A 101 -13.71 -0.45 6.95
CA PHE A 101 -14.10 -0.21 8.35
C PHE A 101 -13.89 -1.44 9.25
N ALA A 102 -13.83 -2.65 8.71
CA ALA A 102 -13.47 -3.84 9.49
C ALA A 102 -11.96 -3.83 9.78
N GLU A 103 -11.14 -3.59 8.75
CA GLU A 103 -9.69 -3.48 8.84
C GLU A 103 -9.24 -2.40 9.81
N TRP A 104 -9.84 -1.22 9.75
CA TRP A 104 -9.57 -0.13 10.67
C TRP A 104 -9.85 -0.52 12.13
N ARG A 105 -10.99 -1.17 12.39
CA ARG A 105 -11.35 -1.62 13.74
C ARG A 105 -10.48 -2.77 14.25
N ASP A 106 -9.94 -3.58 13.33
CA ASP A 106 -8.97 -4.63 13.64
C ASP A 106 -7.53 -4.08 13.76
N GLY A 107 -7.34 -2.78 13.59
CA GLY A 107 -6.05 -2.11 13.73
C GLY A 107 -5.11 -2.31 12.54
N LYS A 108 -5.62 -2.79 11.40
CA LYS A 108 -4.80 -3.03 10.19
C LYS A 108 -4.48 -1.75 9.44
N CYS A 109 -5.36 -0.75 9.53
CA CYS A 109 -5.16 0.58 8.97
C CYS A 109 -5.61 1.65 9.97
N SER A 110 -5.28 2.90 9.68
CA SER A 110 -5.85 4.08 10.33
C SER A 110 -6.71 4.84 9.33
N LEU A 111 -7.82 5.40 9.79
CA LEU A 111 -8.69 6.23 8.97
C LEU A 111 -8.66 7.67 9.49
N ASN A 112 -8.40 8.62 8.61
CA ASN A 112 -8.60 10.04 8.85
C ASN A 112 -9.84 10.51 8.09
N PHE A 113 -10.59 11.43 8.70
CA PHE A 113 -11.90 11.84 8.22
C PHE A 113 -11.90 13.33 7.89
N PHE A 114 -12.35 13.67 6.70
CA PHE A 114 -12.44 15.05 6.25
C PHE A 114 -13.83 15.32 5.68
N ILE A 115 -14.28 16.56 5.76
CA ILE A 115 -15.43 17.01 4.99
C ILE A 115 -14.93 17.56 3.66
N ASN A 116 -15.57 17.18 2.55
CA ASN A 116 -15.28 17.76 1.26
C ASN A 116 -15.51 19.28 1.29
N GLN A 117 -14.53 20.06 0.82
CA GLN A 117 -14.49 21.53 0.93
C GLN A 117 -14.57 22.06 2.37
N GLY A 118 -14.26 21.20 3.35
CA GLY A 118 -14.34 21.49 4.78
C GLY A 118 -13.12 20.99 5.55
N PRO A 119 -13.18 21.03 6.88
CA PRO A 119 -12.05 20.66 7.74
C PRO A 119 -11.89 19.14 7.88
N GLU A 120 -10.76 18.75 8.45
CA GLU A 120 -10.62 17.44 9.12
C GLU A 120 -11.55 17.38 10.34
N ILE A 121 -12.18 16.24 10.56
CA ILE A 121 -13.13 16.00 11.64
C ILE A 121 -12.74 14.77 12.46
N LYS A 122 -13.12 14.76 13.74
CA LYS A 122 -12.80 13.70 14.69
C LYS A 122 -14.02 12.84 14.99
N LEU A 123 -13.79 11.62 15.47
CA LEU A 123 -14.87 10.71 15.89
C LEU A 123 -15.78 11.30 16.98
N THR A 124 -15.29 12.27 17.74
CA THR A 124 -16.05 12.96 18.78
C THR A 124 -16.95 14.07 18.24
N ASP A 125 -16.75 14.52 17.01
CA ASP A 125 -17.45 15.67 16.46
C ASP A 125 -18.89 15.29 16.08
N ARG A 126 -19.81 16.26 16.13
CA ARG A 126 -21.22 16.02 15.81
C ARG A 126 -21.45 16.17 14.32
N LEU A 127 -22.28 15.31 13.75
CA LEU A 127 -22.62 15.39 12.33
C LEU A 127 -23.26 16.74 11.95
N ASP A 128 -24.13 17.28 12.80
CA ASP A 128 -24.85 18.52 12.51
C ASP A 128 -23.99 19.78 12.48
N ASP A 129 -22.74 19.72 12.95
CA ASP A 129 -21.76 20.80 12.85
C ASP A 129 -21.00 20.79 11.50
N HIS A 130 -21.22 19.75 10.68
CA HIS A 130 -20.40 19.44 9.51
C HIS A 130 -21.22 19.08 8.26
N LEU A 131 -22.48 19.51 8.20
CA LEU A 131 -23.32 19.33 7.02
C LEU A 131 -22.98 20.38 5.95
N SER A 132 -22.88 19.92 4.71
CA SER A 132 -22.83 20.75 3.51
C SER A 132 -24.22 20.87 2.88
N LEU A 133 -24.33 21.73 1.86
CA LEU A 133 -25.53 21.87 1.05
C LEU A 133 -25.25 21.44 -0.38
N MET A 134 -26.18 20.63 -0.91
CA MET A 134 -26.18 20.16 -2.28
C MET A 134 -27.42 20.68 -3.01
N GLN A 135 -27.23 21.14 -4.24
CA GLN A 135 -28.33 21.53 -5.13
C GLN A 135 -27.96 21.24 -6.58
N SER A 136 -28.98 20.92 -7.38
CA SER A 136 -28.83 20.86 -8.83
C SER A 136 -30.10 21.33 -9.54
N PRO A 137 -30.08 22.49 -10.20
CA PRO A 137 -31.17 22.92 -11.05
C PRO A 137 -31.41 21.96 -12.24
N GLU A 138 -30.34 21.38 -12.78
CA GLU A 138 -30.36 20.46 -13.93
C GLU A 138 -31.09 19.16 -13.59
N HIS A 139 -30.79 18.59 -12.43
CA HIS A 139 -31.41 17.39 -11.91
C HIS A 139 -32.66 17.66 -11.05
N ARG A 140 -33.09 18.93 -10.94
CA ARG A 140 -34.23 19.39 -10.12
C ARG A 140 -34.13 19.00 -8.65
N ILE A 141 -32.91 18.92 -8.14
CA ILE A 141 -32.61 18.67 -6.73
C ILE A 141 -32.62 20.01 -6.02
N ALA A 142 -33.62 20.18 -5.17
CA ALA A 142 -33.70 21.32 -4.26
C ALA A 142 -32.56 21.27 -3.24
N GLU A 143 -32.30 22.39 -2.58
CA GLU A 143 -31.31 22.50 -1.52
C GLU A 143 -31.51 21.42 -0.45
N THR A 144 -30.54 20.50 -0.39
CA THR A 144 -30.55 19.28 0.43
C THR A 144 -29.29 19.22 1.27
N ALA A 145 -29.41 18.81 2.53
CA ALA A 145 -28.25 18.59 3.39
C ALA A 145 -27.46 17.37 2.93
N VAL A 146 -26.14 17.47 2.90
CA VAL A 146 -25.24 16.36 2.61
C VAL A 146 -24.14 16.29 3.68
N PHE A 147 -23.88 15.09 4.18
CA PHE A 147 -22.68 14.79 4.96
C PHE A 147 -21.68 14.16 3.99
N ASP A 148 -20.81 14.99 3.40
CA ASP A 148 -19.87 14.60 2.34
C ASP A 148 -18.51 14.25 2.94
N LEU A 149 -18.36 12.99 3.33
CA LEU A 149 -17.20 12.46 4.03
C LEU A 149 -16.14 11.99 3.05
N VAL A 150 -14.92 12.50 3.18
CA VAL A 150 -13.73 11.96 2.52
C VAL A 150 -12.91 11.19 3.55
N ILE A 151 -12.57 9.95 3.22
CA ILE A 151 -11.79 9.06 4.08
C ILE A 151 -10.39 8.88 3.49
N ASP A 152 -9.37 9.10 4.31
CA ASP A 152 -8.02 8.64 4.02
C ASP A 152 -7.74 7.38 4.80
N GLN A 153 -7.51 6.29 4.08
CA GLN A 153 -6.99 5.07 4.65
C GLN A 153 -5.46 5.12 4.61
N ASN A 154 -4.81 5.17 5.78
CA ASN A 154 -3.37 5.01 5.89
C ASN A 154 -3.08 3.65 6.49
N LEU A 155 -2.43 2.78 5.73
CA LEU A 155 -1.96 1.49 6.19
C LEU A 155 -0.60 1.71 6.89
N ASP A 156 -0.54 1.62 8.22
CA ASP A 156 0.75 1.52 8.90
C ASP A 156 1.27 0.08 8.75
N VAL A 157 1.85 -0.19 7.58
CA VAL A 157 2.33 -1.51 7.18
C VAL A 157 3.31 -2.06 8.22
N LEU A 158 4.21 -1.24 8.76
CA LEU A 158 5.19 -1.72 9.74
C LEU A 158 4.52 -2.13 11.06
N GLU A 159 3.55 -1.36 11.52
CA GLU A 159 2.80 -1.71 12.72
C GLU A 159 1.94 -2.97 12.52
N TYR A 160 1.30 -3.09 11.36
CA TYR A 160 0.59 -4.30 10.98
C TYR A 160 1.52 -5.52 10.97
N LEU A 161 2.65 -5.45 10.27
CA LEU A 161 3.61 -6.54 10.16
C LEU A 161 4.19 -6.94 11.53
N THR A 162 4.35 -5.97 12.44
CA THR A 162 4.75 -6.24 13.83
C THR A 162 3.65 -6.96 14.60
N THR A 163 2.41 -6.48 14.51
CA THR A 163 1.26 -7.05 15.22
C THR A 163 0.90 -8.45 14.71
N ALA A 164 0.99 -8.68 13.41
CA ALA A 164 0.73 -9.95 12.76
C ALA A 164 1.88 -10.97 12.92
N GLY A 165 3.01 -10.57 13.53
CA GLY A 165 4.11 -11.47 13.88
C GLY A 165 5.15 -11.69 12.78
N TYR A 166 5.02 -11.04 11.61
CA TYR A 166 6.05 -11.03 10.57
C TYR A 166 7.34 -10.37 11.08
N ILE A 167 7.20 -9.27 11.84
CA ILE A 167 8.32 -8.55 12.45
C ILE A 167 8.41 -8.91 13.93
N LYS A 168 9.39 -9.73 14.31
CA LYS A 168 9.65 -10.09 15.72
C LYS A 168 10.15 -8.91 16.55
N ASN A 169 10.97 -8.05 15.95
CA ASN A 169 11.51 -6.86 16.59
C ASN A 169 11.58 -5.71 15.58
N LYS A 170 10.65 -4.74 15.74
CA LYS A 170 10.53 -3.58 14.86
C LYS A 170 11.83 -2.78 14.75
N GLN A 171 12.51 -2.55 15.86
CA GLN A 171 13.76 -1.80 15.88
C GLN A 171 14.86 -2.52 15.08
N THR A 172 15.03 -3.82 15.27
CA THR A 172 16.03 -4.60 14.55
C THR A 172 15.74 -4.66 13.04
N SER A 173 14.47 -4.79 12.65
CA SER A 173 14.09 -4.78 11.23
C SER A 173 14.34 -3.42 10.58
N ILE A 174 14.01 -2.31 11.25
CA ILE A 174 14.32 -0.96 10.77
C ILE A 174 15.84 -0.77 10.62
N GLU A 175 16.63 -1.18 11.62
CA GLU A 175 18.09 -1.09 11.54
C GLU A 175 18.67 -1.89 10.39
N PHE A 176 18.15 -3.09 10.12
CA PHE A 176 18.52 -3.89 8.97
C PHE A 176 18.22 -3.15 7.65
N MET A 177 17.02 -2.59 7.49
CA MET A 177 16.63 -1.89 6.26
C MET A 177 17.46 -0.62 6.06
N GLN A 178 17.67 0.17 7.12
CA GLN A 178 18.53 1.36 7.09
C GLN A 178 19.97 1.03 6.71
N ALA A 179 20.55 -0.01 7.32
CA ALA A 179 21.92 -0.44 7.05
C ALA A 179 22.12 -0.81 5.57
N ASN A 180 21.21 -1.62 5.02
CA ASN A 180 21.30 -2.06 3.62
C ASN A 180 21.03 -0.91 2.64
N MET A 181 20.06 -0.04 2.93
CA MET A 181 19.79 1.14 2.11
C MET A 181 20.98 2.09 2.07
N LEU A 182 21.62 2.36 3.21
CA LEU A 182 22.83 3.21 3.23
C LEU A 182 23.97 2.56 2.42
N MET A 183 24.26 1.27 2.63
CA MET A 183 25.28 0.56 1.85
C MET A 183 24.99 0.57 0.35
N TYR A 184 23.72 0.45 -0.04
CA TYR A 184 23.29 0.53 -1.43
C TYR A 184 23.62 1.88 -2.07
N PHE A 185 23.33 3.00 -1.40
CA PHE A 185 23.67 4.33 -1.93
C PHE A 185 25.18 4.62 -1.91
N LEU A 186 25.92 4.10 -0.93
CA LEU A 186 27.39 4.21 -0.91
C LEU A 186 28.01 3.45 -2.09
N GLU A 187 27.58 2.21 -2.35
CA GLU A 187 28.19 1.34 -3.37
C GLU A 187 27.65 1.62 -4.78
N LYS A 188 26.33 1.53 -4.99
CA LYS A 188 25.72 1.65 -6.32
C LYS A 188 25.78 3.08 -6.86
N HIS A 189 25.48 4.05 -6.00
CA HIS A 189 25.37 5.46 -6.38
C HIS A 189 26.62 6.29 -6.07
N ASN A 190 27.67 5.67 -5.54
CA ASN A 190 28.92 6.33 -5.15
C ASN A 190 28.68 7.56 -4.25
N TYR A 191 27.67 7.50 -3.38
CA TYR A 191 27.33 8.61 -2.50
C TYR A 191 28.47 8.85 -1.50
N LYS A 192 28.92 10.09 -1.39
CA LYS A 192 30.07 10.47 -0.56
C LYS A 192 29.63 11.02 0.80
N LEU A 193 29.39 10.13 1.76
CA LEU A 193 29.07 10.52 3.13
C LEU A 193 30.34 10.91 3.90
N SER A 194 30.45 12.18 4.33
CA SER A 194 31.54 12.63 5.21
C SER A 194 31.48 11.93 6.58
N VAL A 195 32.64 11.64 7.18
CA VAL A 195 32.77 11.12 8.55
C VAL A 195 32.37 12.19 9.59
N ALA A 196 32.43 13.46 9.21
CA ALA A 196 32.01 14.62 9.99
C ALA A 196 31.18 15.57 9.09
N PRO A 197 29.93 15.23 8.79
CA PRO A 197 29.07 16.04 7.93
C PRO A 197 28.68 17.37 8.60
N ILE A 198 28.52 18.41 7.78
CA ILE A 198 28.20 19.77 8.25
C ILE A 198 26.70 20.06 8.11
N ASP A 199 26.07 19.56 7.05
CA ASP A 199 24.64 19.67 6.84
C ASP A 199 23.86 18.70 7.74
N ASP A 200 22.64 19.08 8.11
CA ASP A 200 21.86 18.35 9.10
C ASP A 200 21.29 17.04 8.56
N ILE A 201 21.06 16.95 7.25
CA ILE A 201 20.57 15.73 6.58
C ILE A 201 21.62 14.63 6.69
N ASP A 202 22.86 14.90 6.30
CA ASP A 202 23.94 13.92 6.35
C ASP A 202 24.38 13.61 7.80
N LYS A 203 24.24 14.56 8.74
CA LYS A 203 24.41 14.27 10.18
C LYS A 203 23.47 13.18 10.67
N ASN A 204 22.22 13.16 10.20
CA ASN A 204 21.25 12.14 10.60
C ASN A 204 21.61 10.74 10.10
N LEU A 205 22.42 10.62 9.04
CA LEU A 205 22.95 9.34 8.55
C LEU A 205 24.10 8.81 9.42
N THR A 206 24.77 9.67 10.18
CA THR A 206 25.98 9.32 10.96
C THR A 206 25.73 8.20 11.97
N PRO A 207 24.64 8.15 12.76
CA PRO A 207 24.34 7.02 13.63
C PRO A 207 24.27 5.67 12.89
N ILE A 208 23.69 5.63 11.69
CA ILE A 208 23.60 4.42 10.86
C ILE A 208 25.01 4.03 10.38
N ALA A 209 25.77 5.00 9.85
CA ALA A 209 27.14 4.79 9.40
C ALA A 209 28.06 4.30 10.53
N ARG A 210 27.93 4.84 11.76
CA ARG A 210 28.71 4.41 12.92
C ARG A 210 28.39 2.98 13.35
N LYS A 211 27.12 2.55 13.25
CA LYS A 211 26.74 1.14 13.48
C LYS A 211 27.40 0.24 12.45
N LEU A 212 27.32 0.56 11.16
CA LEU A 212 28.00 -0.18 10.08
C LEU A 212 29.52 -0.23 10.29
N GLN A 213 30.13 0.89 10.70
CA GLN A 213 31.56 0.95 11.02
C GLN A 213 31.92 0.04 12.19
N SER A 214 31.10 0.00 13.25
CA SER A 214 31.36 -0.82 14.43
C SER A 214 31.40 -2.33 14.16
N VAL A 215 30.79 -2.77 13.06
CA VAL A 215 30.81 -4.15 12.57
C VAL A 215 31.69 -4.33 11.33
N ASN A 216 32.58 -3.36 11.06
CA ASN A 216 33.52 -3.36 9.93
C ASN A 216 32.85 -3.52 8.55
N LEU A 217 31.63 -3.03 8.33
CA LEU A 217 31.04 -3.05 6.99
C LEU A 217 31.45 -1.83 6.16
N ILE A 218 31.71 -0.70 6.82
CA ILE A 218 32.26 0.51 6.19
C ILE A 218 33.47 1.00 6.97
N THR A 219 34.37 1.71 6.29
CA THR A 219 35.56 2.32 6.89
C THR A 219 35.72 3.76 6.41
N PRO A 220 36.25 4.68 7.23
CA PRO A 220 36.77 5.95 6.74
C PRO A 220 37.86 5.70 5.69
N SER A 221 37.83 6.44 4.59
CA SER A 221 38.94 6.46 3.65
C SER A 221 40.03 7.46 4.04
N ASP A 222 41.22 7.23 3.49
CA ASP A 222 42.40 8.10 3.61
C ASP A 222 42.87 8.36 2.17
N PRO A 223 42.92 9.62 1.69
CA PRO A 223 42.94 10.88 2.45
C PRO A 223 41.61 11.65 2.56
N GLU A 224 40.55 11.27 1.85
CA GLU A 224 39.24 11.94 1.96
C GLU A 224 38.50 11.41 3.20
N PRO A 225 38.05 12.24 4.16
CA PRO A 225 37.38 11.77 5.37
C PRO A 225 35.91 11.40 5.07
N ILE A 226 35.68 10.48 4.13
CA ILE A 226 34.38 9.93 3.76
C ILE A 226 34.30 8.45 4.20
N PHE A 227 33.09 7.93 4.34
CA PHE A 227 32.88 6.49 4.54
C PHE A 227 32.88 5.75 3.20
N GLU A 228 33.61 4.65 3.14
CA GLU A 228 33.66 3.72 1.99
C GLU A 228 33.30 2.31 2.45
N ILE A 229 32.78 1.51 1.52
CA ILE A 229 32.53 0.08 1.76
C ILE A 229 33.87 -0.63 1.95
N SER A 230 34.02 -1.29 3.09
CA SER A 230 35.20 -2.13 3.41
C SER A 230 35.19 -3.45 2.61
N GLU A 231 36.26 -4.24 2.71
CA GLU A 231 36.29 -5.58 2.09
C GLU A 231 35.21 -6.51 2.68
N GLU A 232 35.05 -6.52 4.00
CA GLU A 232 33.99 -7.26 4.68
C GLU A 232 32.59 -6.78 4.28
N GLY A 233 32.44 -5.47 4.06
CA GLY A 233 31.24 -4.85 3.50
C GLY A 233 30.93 -5.33 2.08
N ARG A 234 31.93 -5.36 1.19
CA ARG A 234 31.79 -5.87 -0.19
C ARG A 234 31.36 -7.33 -0.19
N GLN A 235 31.96 -8.15 0.68
CA GLN A 235 31.56 -9.54 0.85
C GLN A 235 30.14 -9.68 1.39
N ALA A 236 29.71 -8.80 2.31
CA ALA A 236 28.34 -8.78 2.81
C ALA A 236 27.33 -8.43 1.70
N ILE A 237 27.63 -7.40 0.90
CA ILE A 237 26.84 -7.05 -0.29
C ILE A 237 26.76 -8.23 -1.26
N GLY A 238 27.89 -8.88 -1.56
CA GLY A 238 27.91 -10.05 -2.43
C GLY A 238 27.06 -11.22 -1.92
N ARG A 239 27.05 -11.47 -0.59
CA ARG A 239 26.17 -12.48 0.02
C ARG A 239 24.69 -12.09 -0.12
N THR A 240 24.34 -10.83 0.13
CA THR A 240 22.97 -10.33 -0.03
C THR A 240 22.49 -10.43 -1.48
N ILE A 241 23.34 -10.12 -2.46
CA ILE A 241 23.05 -10.28 -3.88
C ILE A 241 22.78 -11.75 -4.21
N ALA A 242 23.69 -12.65 -3.83
CA ALA A 242 23.54 -14.08 -4.08
C ALA A 242 22.29 -14.68 -3.41
N GLU A 243 21.97 -14.22 -2.19
CA GLU A 243 20.73 -14.58 -1.50
C GLU A 243 19.50 -14.12 -2.29
N THR A 244 19.51 -12.89 -2.79
CA THR A 244 18.38 -12.32 -3.54
C THR A 244 18.20 -13.01 -4.89
N GLU A 245 19.29 -13.28 -5.61
CA GLU A 245 19.27 -14.04 -6.86
C GLU A 245 18.75 -15.47 -6.65
N ASN A 246 19.07 -16.08 -5.50
CA ASN A 246 18.49 -17.37 -5.15
C ASN A 246 16.97 -17.29 -4.96
N TYR A 247 16.45 -16.24 -4.30
CA TYR A 247 14.99 -16.04 -4.22
C TYR A 247 14.36 -15.83 -5.59
N ILE A 248 14.98 -15.03 -6.47
CA ILE A 248 14.49 -14.83 -7.83
C ILE A 248 14.45 -16.16 -8.56
N ASN A 249 15.57 -16.90 -8.61
CA ASN A 249 15.64 -18.17 -9.32
C ASN A 249 14.61 -19.20 -8.85
N GLN A 250 14.31 -19.24 -7.56
CA GLN A 250 13.38 -20.20 -6.98
C GLN A 250 11.91 -19.77 -7.12
N TYR A 251 11.62 -18.48 -7.04
CA TYR A 251 10.25 -18.01 -6.82
C TYR A 251 9.70 -17.08 -7.91
N ASP A 252 10.50 -16.61 -8.86
CA ASP A 252 9.98 -15.72 -9.92
C ASP A 252 8.95 -16.38 -10.81
N VAL A 253 8.91 -17.72 -10.87
CA VAL A 253 7.85 -18.45 -11.58
C VAL A 253 6.46 -18.13 -11.03
N PHE A 254 6.35 -17.73 -9.76
CA PHE A 254 5.09 -17.46 -9.09
C PHE A 254 4.66 -15.98 -9.13
N LYS A 255 5.37 -15.12 -9.88
CA LYS A 255 5.01 -13.71 -10.00
C LYS A 255 3.76 -13.46 -10.85
N ASP A 256 3.33 -14.47 -11.61
CA ASP A 256 2.24 -14.39 -12.56
C ASP A 256 1.58 -15.77 -12.68
N VAL A 257 0.74 -16.10 -11.70
CA VAL A 257 -0.01 -17.35 -11.61
C VAL A 257 -1.46 -17.10 -12.00
N TYR A 258 -1.90 -17.72 -13.09
CA TYR A 258 -3.30 -17.70 -13.53
C TYR A 258 -3.96 -19.03 -13.18
N TYR A 259 -5.12 -18.94 -12.51
CA TYR A 259 -5.94 -20.09 -12.17
C TYR A 259 -7.33 -19.96 -12.79
N ASP A 260 -7.67 -20.88 -13.70
CA ASP A 260 -9.02 -20.97 -14.23
C ASP A 260 -9.88 -21.89 -13.36
N THR A 261 -10.70 -21.27 -12.51
CA THR A 261 -11.66 -21.98 -11.64
C THR A 261 -12.62 -22.91 -12.38
N ALA A 262 -12.92 -22.66 -13.66
CA ALA A 262 -13.86 -23.47 -14.43
C ALA A 262 -13.24 -24.76 -14.95
N SER A 263 -11.97 -24.72 -15.37
CA SER A 263 -11.25 -25.89 -15.90
C SER A 263 -10.31 -26.54 -14.89
N GLY A 264 -9.98 -25.85 -13.79
CA GLY A 264 -8.92 -26.22 -12.85
C GLY A 264 -7.51 -26.04 -13.41
N ALA A 265 -7.36 -25.34 -14.55
CA ALA A 265 -6.06 -25.14 -15.18
C ALA A 265 -5.22 -24.12 -14.41
N LEU A 266 -3.93 -24.43 -14.25
CA LEU A 266 -2.91 -23.54 -13.72
C LEU A 266 -1.92 -23.18 -14.83
N GLU A 267 -1.72 -21.88 -15.03
CA GLU A 267 -0.82 -21.32 -16.04
C GLU A 267 0.10 -20.28 -15.40
N PHE A 268 1.31 -20.16 -15.93
CA PHE A 268 2.36 -19.26 -15.44
C PHE A 268 2.84 -18.33 -16.56
N ASP A 269 3.31 -17.13 -16.22
CA ASP A 269 3.82 -16.12 -17.17
C ASP A 269 2.82 -15.73 -18.29
N THR A 270 1.53 -15.63 -17.95
CA THR A 270 0.43 -15.32 -18.89
C THR A 270 0.25 -13.82 -19.19
N GLY A 271 0.81 -12.96 -18.36
CA GLY A 271 0.57 -11.52 -18.28
C GLY A 271 -0.78 -11.13 -17.67
N ARG A 272 -1.54 -12.09 -17.10
CA ARG A 272 -2.90 -11.90 -16.57
C ARG A 272 -3.12 -12.57 -15.22
N GLY A 273 -2.12 -13.27 -14.70
CA GLY A 273 -2.15 -13.93 -13.42
C GLY A 273 -1.88 -12.97 -12.25
N GLN A 274 -1.79 -13.56 -11.07
CA GLN A 274 -1.57 -12.86 -9.80
C GLN A 274 -0.16 -13.17 -9.28
N ASP A 275 0.44 -12.21 -8.58
CA ASP A 275 1.72 -12.42 -7.89
C ASP A 275 1.47 -13.14 -6.56
N LEU A 276 1.79 -14.43 -6.51
CA LEU A 276 1.58 -15.28 -5.33
C LEU A 276 2.85 -15.47 -4.50
N ARG A 277 3.96 -14.81 -4.86
CA ARG A 277 5.27 -15.02 -4.21
C ARG A 277 5.24 -14.82 -2.71
N VAL A 278 4.55 -13.78 -2.22
CA VAL A 278 4.44 -13.51 -0.77
C VAL A 278 3.78 -14.68 -0.03
N GLN A 279 2.66 -15.18 -0.54
CA GLN A 279 1.95 -16.30 0.09
C GLN A 279 2.79 -17.58 0.07
N ILE A 280 3.58 -17.79 -0.98
CA ILE A 280 4.49 -18.93 -1.08
C ILE A 280 5.68 -18.78 -0.12
N TYR A 281 6.23 -17.58 0.05
CA TYR A 281 7.26 -17.33 1.08
C TYR A 281 6.76 -17.71 2.47
N GLU A 282 5.53 -17.34 2.79
CA GLU A 282 4.90 -17.69 4.06
C GLU A 282 4.69 -19.20 4.20
N TYR A 283 4.24 -19.85 3.13
CA TYR A 283 4.01 -21.30 3.13
C TYR A 283 5.30 -22.10 3.29
N GLU A 284 6.41 -21.62 2.74
CA GLU A 284 7.73 -22.26 2.82
C GLU A 284 8.59 -21.76 4.01
N ASP A 285 7.97 -21.15 5.02
CA ASP A 285 8.64 -20.67 6.24
C ASP A 285 9.78 -19.64 5.99
N LEU A 286 9.72 -18.90 4.89
CA LEU A 286 10.60 -17.76 4.62
C LEU A 286 10.11 -16.49 5.34
N ASP A 287 11.02 -15.53 5.54
CA ASP A 287 10.69 -14.21 6.09
C ASP A 287 10.31 -13.26 4.93
N PRO A 288 9.02 -12.95 4.70
CA PRO A 288 8.60 -12.11 3.58
C PRO A 288 9.12 -10.68 3.72
N VAL A 289 9.34 -10.19 4.94
CA VAL A 289 9.87 -8.84 5.19
C VAL A 289 11.29 -8.75 4.65
N ARG A 290 12.12 -9.74 4.95
CA ARG A 290 13.48 -9.81 4.42
C ARG A 290 13.46 -9.97 2.90
N VAL A 291 12.71 -10.96 2.38
CA VAL A 291 12.72 -11.28 0.95
C VAL A 291 12.24 -10.09 0.11
N VAL A 292 11.08 -9.51 0.45
CA VAL A 292 10.52 -8.37 -0.30
C VAL A 292 11.46 -7.16 -0.24
N PHE A 293 12.01 -6.83 0.93
CA PHE A 293 12.95 -5.71 1.05
C PHE A 293 14.20 -5.91 0.17
N LEU A 294 14.76 -7.12 0.16
CA LEU A 294 15.95 -7.43 -0.64
C LEU A 294 15.66 -7.37 -2.14
N LEU A 295 14.51 -7.88 -2.59
CA LEU A 295 14.08 -7.78 -3.99
C LEU A 295 13.95 -6.32 -4.45
N ARG A 296 13.36 -5.46 -3.60
CA ARG A 296 13.25 -4.01 -3.86
C ARG A 296 14.61 -3.30 -3.92
N LEU A 297 15.58 -3.80 -3.16
CA LEU A 297 16.94 -3.28 -3.20
C LEU A 297 17.65 -3.70 -4.50
N TYR A 298 17.40 -4.93 -4.94
CA TYR A 298 18.00 -5.52 -6.13
C TYR A 298 17.45 -4.94 -7.43
N ASP A 299 16.13 -4.77 -7.54
CA ASP A 299 15.46 -4.27 -8.76
C ASP A 299 15.66 -2.75 -8.98
N GLY A 300 16.23 -2.06 -8.00
CA GLY A 300 16.50 -0.62 -8.06
C GLY A 300 15.29 0.25 -7.73
N SER A 301 14.25 -0.28 -7.08
CA SER A 301 13.08 0.51 -6.64
C SER A 301 13.46 1.76 -5.84
N PHE A 302 14.59 1.72 -5.11
CA PHE A 302 15.09 2.87 -4.35
C PHE A 302 15.65 4.01 -5.22
N ASP A 303 15.89 3.78 -6.52
CA ASP A 303 16.43 4.79 -7.44
C ASP A 303 15.40 5.88 -7.76
N GLU A 304 14.11 5.57 -7.69
CA GLU A 304 13.02 6.56 -7.84
C GLU A 304 13.08 7.62 -6.73
N GLY A 305 13.58 7.25 -5.55
CA GLY A 305 13.78 8.11 -4.39
C GLY A 305 15.14 8.79 -4.32
N LEU A 306 15.97 8.76 -5.37
CA LEU A 306 17.36 9.26 -5.32
C LEU A 306 17.49 10.71 -4.82
N ALA A 307 16.48 11.55 -5.02
CA ALA A 307 16.50 12.93 -4.53
C ALA A 307 16.24 13.06 -3.02
N THR A 308 15.44 12.15 -2.43
CA THR A 308 14.88 12.28 -1.07
C THR A 308 15.30 11.16 -0.12
N TRP A 309 16.04 10.15 -0.59
CA TRP A 309 16.36 8.93 0.17
C TRP A 309 17.01 9.19 1.54
N ARG A 310 17.81 10.26 1.66
CA ARG A 310 18.51 10.65 2.91
C ARG A 310 17.55 11.04 4.02
N GLU A 311 16.37 11.51 3.66
CA GLU A 311 15.29 11.79 4.60
C GLU A 311 14.41 10.53 4.78
N SER A 312 14.09 9.85 3.67
CA SER A 312 13.22 8.66 3.65
C SER A 312 13.78 7.47 4.45
N ILE A 313 15.10 7.30 4.52
CA ILE A 313 15.76 6.25 5.32
C ILE A 313 15.41 6.32 6.82
N HIS A 314 14.91 7.46 7.31
CA HIS A 314 14.45 7.63 8.69
C HIS A 314 12.94 7.46 8.86
N SER A 315 12.19 7.27 7.78
CA SER A 315 10.73 7.21 7.79
C SER A 315 10.24 5.77 7.90
N GLU A 316 9.50 5.48 8.98
CA GLU A 316 8.76 4.22 9.11
C GLU A 316 7.73 4.05 7.99
N GLY A 317 7.04 5.13 7.61
CA GLY A 317 6.07 5.12 6.52
C GLY A 317 6.73 4.74 5.18
N PHE A 318 7.95 5.22 4.91
CA PHE A 318 8.68 4.85 3.70
C PHE A 318 8.98 3.34 3.64
N PHE A 319 9.47 2.75 4.74
CA PHE A 319 9.67 1.30 4.79
C PHE A 319 8.35 0.53 4.77
N GLY A 320 7.28 1.10 5.31
CA GLY A 320 5.93 0.57 5.17
C GLY A 320 5.52 0.45 3.70
N GLU A 321 5.71 1.49 2.90
CA GLU A 321 5.42 1.47 1.47
C GLU A 321 6.26 0.44 0.71
N VAL A 322 7.56 0.34 1.02
CA VAL A 322 8.46 -0.68 0.44
C VAL A 322 7.96 -2.11 0.71
N LEU A 323 7.40 -2.34 1.91
CA LEU A 323 6.89 -3.63 2.37
C LEU A 323 5.40 -3.84 2.10
N SER A 324 4.71 -2.86 1.51
CA SER A 324 3.28 -2.94 1.19
C SER A 324 2.87 -4.18 0.37
N PRO A 325 3.72 -4.79 -0.51
CA PRO A 325 3.35 -6.03 -1.20
C PRO A 325 2.99 -7.18 -0.26
N ILE A 326 3.53 -7.22 0.96
CA ILE A 326 3.22 -8.27 1.93
C ILE A 326 1.75 -8.19 2.38
N THR A 327 1.22 -6.97 2.44
CA THR A 327 -0.13 -6.66 2.91
C THR A 327 -1.15 -6.61 1.79
N ASN A 328 -0.75 -6.13 0.61
CA ASN A 328 -1.61 -5.93 -0.56
C ASN A 328 -1.62 -7.12 -1.51
N GLY A 329 -0.82 -8.16 -1.24
CA GLY A 329 -0.70 -9.33 -2.10
C GLY A 329 -2.02 -10.10 -2.21
N VAL A 330 -2.37 -10.47 -3.45
CA VAL A 330 -3.51 -11.34 -3.72
C VAL A 330 -3.22 -12.73 -3.17
N ARG A 331 -4.23 -13.35 -2.54
CA ARG A 331 -4.11 -14.66 -1.91
C ARG A 331 -5.11 -15.63 -2.52
N ILE A 332 -4.69 -16.88 -2.64
CA ILE A 332 -5.57 -18.01 -2.97
C ILE A 332 -5.82 -18.88 -1.74
N ASP A 333 -6.77 -19.80 -1.83
CA ASP A 333 -7.08 -20.72 -0.73
C ASP A 333 -5.87 -21.59 -0.37
N GLU A 334 -5.64 -21.79 0.94
CA GLU A 334 -4.46 -22.50 1.47
C GLU A 334 -4.34 -23.93 0.96
N ASP A 335 -5.48 -24.60 0.68
CA ASP A 335 -5.53 -25.96 0.15
C ASP A 335 -5.04 -26.06 -1.30
N MET A 336 -5.00 -24.94 -2.04
CA MET A 336 -4.48 -24.90 -3.40
C MET A 336 -2.98 -24.60 -3.48
N ILE A 337 -2.38 -24.04 -2.42
CA ILE A 337 -1.00 -23.54 -2.46
C ILE A 337 0.00 -24.64 -2.80
N GLU A 338 -0.15 -25.82 -2.18
CA GLU A 338 0.72 -26.97 -2.44
C GLU A 338 0.70 -27.37 -3.93
N SER A 339 -0.49 -27.39 -4.54
CA SER A 339 -0.66 -27.72 -5.96
C SER A 339 -0.05 -26.65 -6.88
N VAL A 340 -0.16 -25.38 -6.51
CA VAL A 340 0.46 -24.27 -7.25
C VAL A 340 1.98 -24.37 -7.20
N ILE A 341 2.54 -24.64 -6.02
CA ILE A 341 3.99 -24.80 -5.84
C ILE A 341 4.51 -25.96 -6.68
N GLU A 342 3.89 -27.14 -6.61
CA GLU A 342 4.27 -28.30 -7.41
C GLU A 342 4.21 -28.00 -8.92
N ALA A 343 3.12 -27.39 -9.40
CA ALA A 343 2.96 -27.03 -10.80
C ALA A 343 4.00 -25.99 -11.25
N GLY A 344 4.31 -25.00 -10.41
CA GLY A 344 5.28 -23.95 -10.73
C GLY A 344 6.71 -24.48 -10.82
N TYR A 345 7.12 -25.36 -9.91
CA TYR A 345 8.44 -25.99 -10.02
C TYR A 345 8.57 -26.87 -11.26
N ASN A 346 7.54 -27.66 -11.57
CA ASN A 346 7.51 -28.45 -12.81
C ASN A 346 7.60 -27.55 -14.05
N PHE A 347 6.88 -26.43 -14.06
CA PHE A 347 6.94 -25.46 -15.15
C PHE A 347 8.33 -24.84 -15.30
N ALA A 348 8.97 -24.45 -14.18
CA ALA A 348 10.30 -23.88 -14.18
C ALA A 348 11.36 -24.87 -14.70
N GLU A 349 11.28 -26.14 -14.29
CA GLU A 349 12.18 -27.21 -14.75
C GLU A 349 12.05 -27.43 -16.26
N VAL A 350 10.83 -27.58 -16.79
CA VAL A 350 10.57 -27.75 -18.22
C VAL A 350 11.11 -26.57 -19.03
N ARG A 351 10.94 -25.34 -18.52
CA ARG A 351 11.45 -24.14 -19.17
C ARG A 351 12.98 -24.11 -19.21
N PHE A 352 13.63 -24.49 -18.10
CA PHE A 352 15.08 -24.56 -18.01
C PHE A 352 15.69 -25.58 -18.98
N ASP A 353 15.11 -26.78 -19.04
CA ASP A 353 15.53 -27.83 -19.97
C ASP A 353 15.37 -27.37 -21.42
N THR A 354 14.22 -26.78 -21.75
CA THR A 354 13.95 -26.26 -23.10
C THR A 354 14.95 -25.17 -23.49
N ALA A 355 15.27 -24.24 -22.58
CA ALA A 355 16.26 -23.19 -22.83
C ALA A 355 17.66 -23.78 -23.08
N THR A 356 18.05 -24.78 -22.31
CA THR A 356 19.35 -25.47 -22.45
C THR A 356 19.45 -26.22 -23.77
N GLU A 357 18.37 -26.88 -24.21
CA GLU A 357 18.31 -27.53 -25.52
C GLU A 357 18.45 -26.54 -26.68
N ILE A 358 17.76 -25.40 -26.60
CA ILE A 358 17.84 -24.34 -27.61
C ILE A 358 19.26 -23.77 -27.70
N GLU A 359 19.89 -23.46 -26.56
CA GLU A 359 21.27 -22.95 -26.54
C GLU A 359 22.26 -23.96 -27.14
N SER A 360 22.09 -25.25 -26.82
CA SER A 360 22.88 -26.33 -27.43
C SER A 360 22.68 -26.39 -28.95
N GLN A 361 21.45 -26.22 -29.45
CA GLN A 361 21.16 -26.23 -30.88
C GLN A 361 21.76 -25.01 -31.59
N GLU A 362 21.67 -23.82 -30.99
CA GLU A 362 22.28 -22.61 -31.55
C GLU A 362 23.80 -22.70 -31.60
N GLU A 363 24.46 -23.24 -30.56
CA GLU A 363 25.91 -23.44 -30.55
C GLU A 363 26.36 -24.44 -31.62
N LEU A 364 25.58 -25.50 -31.86
CA LEU A 364 25.82 -26.43 -32.97
C LEU A 364 25.70 -25.73 -34.33
N LEU A 365 24.67 -24.90 -34.53
CA LEU A 365 24.48 -24.13 -35.76
C LEU A 365 25.63 -23.14 -35.99
N ARG A 366 26.05 -22.39 -34.96
CA ARG A 366 27.21 -21.47 -35.03
C ARG A 366 28.52 -22.18 -35.38
N ARG A 367 28.71 -23.43 -34.94
CA ARG A 367 29.88 -24.24 -35.29
C ARG A 367 29.86 -24.71 -36.73
N ILE A 368 28.68 -25.03 -37.26
CA ILE A 368 28.51 -25.42 -38.66
C ILE A 368 28.72 -24.22 -39.60
N GLU A 369 28.23 -23.03 -39.25
CA GLU A 369 28.41 -21.80 -40.06
C GLU A 369 29.85 -21.25 -40.08
N ARG A 370 30.71 -21.70 -39.16
CA ARG A 370 32.13 -21.32 -39.07
C ARG A 370 33.08 -22.31 -39.78
N GLN A 371 32.57 -23.40 -40.36
CA GLN A 371 33.30 -24.30 -41.26
C GLN A 371 33.02 -23.95 -42.71
#